data_AF-A0A815DW74-F1
#
_entry.id   AF-A0A815DW74-F1
#
_cell.length_a   1.000
_cell.length_b   1.000
_cell.length_c   1.000
_cell.angle_alpha   90.00
_cell.angle_beta   90.00
_cell.angle_gamma   90.00
#
_symmetry.space_group_name_H-M   'P 1'
#
loop_
_entity.id
_entity.type
_entity.pdbx_description
1 polymer ?
#
loop_
_entity_poly.entity_id
_entity_poly.type
_entity_poly.pdbx_seq_one_letter_code
_entity_poly.pdbx_strand_id
1 'polypeptide(L)'
;MNRFGDIDVSFKRLPPVYGYHAEKLVPIEKALEPIEPQIDELPHFIKIAKRYCHFPSEHGLTHDQSAAIYIYTMEWGETTLYRVLNDALRSENRKALKIWFPYLKLFDTALDKFPTVKEVVWRGVPIDIGKDFTKDQIVTWWSVNSCSSSVNVIESFLGNGKNATLFSIETINGKRISGYTEHEYEDEVILRMGTEFRVKANTLNHPNGSHVVHLIEIDDNNAQPLSSALNEMHLSAASSTTSIP
;
A
#
# COMPACT_ATOMS: atom_id res chain seq x y z
N MET A 1 -16.03 -3.56 0.50
CA MET A 1 -15.08 -2.63 1.15
C MET A 1 -14.30 -1.95 0.03
N ASN A 2 -14.27 -0.62 -0.03
CA ASN A 2 -13.59 0.11 -1.12
C ASN A 2 -12.05 0.08 -0.95
N ARG A 3 -11.30 0.58 -1.93
CA ARG A 3 -9.82 0.55 -1.93
C ARG A 3 -9.14 1.38 -0.82
N PHE A 4 -9.82 2.39 -0.30
CA PHE A 4 -9.33 3.16 0.86
C PHE A 4 -9.44 2.38 2.18
N GLY A 5 -10.43 1.49 2.30
CA GLY A 5 -10.70 0.72 3.52
C GLY A 5 -9.96 -0.62 3.64
N ASP A 6 -9.30 -1.09 2.59
CA ASP A 6 -8.69 -2.43 2.51
C ASP A 6 -7.33 -2.55 3.25
N ILE A 7 -7.30 -2.93 4.53
CA ILE A 7 -6.10 -2.80 5.37
C ILE A 7 -5.58 -4.12 5.96
N ASP A 8 -4.26 -4.24 6.09
CA ASP A 8 -3.59 -5.26 6.91
C ASP A 8 -3.43 -4.79 8.37
N VAL A 9 -4.00 -5.55 9.30
CA VAL A 9 -3.97 -5.29 10.75
C VAL A 9 -3.19 -6.36 11.52
N SER A 10 -2.56 -7.29 10.81
CA SER A 10 -1.89 -8.43 11.45
C SER A 10 -0.54 -8.05 12.08
N PHE A 11 0.06 -6.94 11.64
CA PHE A 11 1.44 -6.52 11.94
C PHE A 11 2.48 -7.62 11.75
N LYS A 12 2.16 -8.65 10.97
CA LYS A 12 3.03 -9.81 10.77
C LYS A 12 4.19 -9.41 9.87
N ARG A 13 5.40 -9.75 10.31
CA ARG A 13 6.58 -9.66 9.46
C ARG A 13 6.60 -10.87 8.52
N LEU A 14 6.39 -10.62 7.23
CA LEU A 14 6.44 -11.63 6.19
C LEU A 14 7.72 -11.49 5.36
N PRO A 15 8.15 -12.54 4.64
CA PRO A 15 9.23 -12.40 3.67
C PRO A 15 8.83 -11.39 2.57
N PRO A 16 9.74 -10.49 2.17
CA PRO A 16 9.50 -9.57 1.06
C PRO A 16 9.22 -10.29 -0.27
N VAL A 17 8.46 -9.62 -1.14
CA VAL A 17 8.03 -10.16 -2.44
C VAL A 17 8.94 -9.63 -3.55
N TYR A 18 10.19 -10.12 -3.65
CA TYR A 18 11.13 -9.62 -4.67
C TYR A 18 11.12 -10.40 -6.00
N GLY A 19 10.45 -11.55 -6.04
CA GLY A 19 10.54 -12.46 -7.19
C GLY A 19 10.02 -11.86 -8.50
N TYR A 20 9.10 -10.90 -8.44
CA TYR A 20 8.55 -10.26 -9.64
C TYR A 20 9.57 -9.36 -10.36
N HIS A 21 10.64 -8.89 -9.70
CA HIS A 21 11.62 -8.02 -10.35
C HIS A 21 12.32 -8.70 -11.53
N ALA A 22 12.49 -10.02 -11.46
CA ALA A 22 13.09 -10.85 -12.49
C ALA A 22 12.15 -11.19 -13.66
N GLU A 23 10.85 -10.90 -13.53
CA GLU A 23 9.89 -11.11 -14.62
C GLU A 23 10.14 -10.14 -15.77
N LYS A 24 9.76 -10.59 -16.97
CA LYS A 24 9.75 -9.72 -18.15
C LYS A 24 8.46 -8.91 -18.17
N LEU A 25 8.54 -7.70 -18.70
CA LEU A 25 7.34 -6.94 -19.05
C LEU A 25 6.60 -7.67 -20.17
N VAL A 26 5.31 -7.88 -19.97
CA VAL A 26 4.40 -8.53 -20.91
C VAL A 26 3.12 -7.70 -21.03
N PRO A 27 2.32 -7.86 -22.10
CA PRO A 27 1.01 -7.22 -22.21
C PRO A 27 0.10 -7.57 -21.04
N ILE A 28 -0.84 -6.68 -20.70
CA ILE A 28 -1.69 -6.83 -19.51
C ILE A 28 -2.52 -8.13 -19.55
N GLU A 29 -2.95 -8.56 -20.73
CA GLU A 29 -3.66 -9.84 -20.92
C GLU A 29 -2.81 -11.02 -20.45
N LYS A 30 -1.51 -11.03 -20.80
CA LYS A 30 -0.57 -12.06 -20.38
C LYS A 30 -0.13 -11.92 -18.94
N ALA A 31 -0.10 -10.69 -18.43
CA ALA A 31 0.21 -10.42 -17.03
C ALA A 31 -0.87 -10.97 -16.08
N LEU A 32 -2.13 -10.95 -16.52
CA LEU A 32 -3.31 -11.34 -15.74
C LEU A 32 -3.85 -12.75 -16.07
N GLU A 33 -3.42 -13.37 -17.16
CA GLU A 33 -3.79 -14.74 -17.56
C GLU A 33 -3.72 -15.78 -16.41
N PRO A 34 -2.70 -15.80 -15.53
CA PRO A 34 -2.65 -16.75 -14.42
C PRO A 34 -3.71 -16.56 -13.33
N ILE A 35 -4.33 -15.37 -13.27
CA ILE A 35 -5.26 -14.94 -12.21
C ILE A 35 -6.70 -14.96 -12.70
N GLU A 36 -6.92 -15.02 -14.02
CA GLU A 36 -8.26 -15.04 -14.65
C GLU A 36 -9.27 -15.97 -13.96
N PRO A 37 -8.94 -17.19 -13.51
CA PRO A 37 -9.90 -18.07 -12.83
C PRO A 37 -10.38 -17.57 -11.46
N GLN A 38 -9.74 -16.54 -10.88
CA GLN A 38 -10.05 -16.00 -9.54
C GLN A 38 -10.86 -14.69 -9.61
N ILE A 39 -11.02 -14.11 -10.80
CA ILE A 39 -11.65 -12.80 -10.98
C ILE A 39 -12.75 -12.88 -12.02
N ASP A 40 -13.97 -12.57 -11.59
CA ASP A 40 -15.13 -12.61 -12.46
C ASP A 40 -14.99 -11.60 -13.59
N GLU A 41 -15.24 -12.08 -14.81
CA GLU A 41 -15.22 -11.28 -16.04
C GLU A 41 -13.91 -10.51 -16.29
N LEU A 42 -12.77 -10.97 -15.76
CA LEU A 42 -11.48 -10.30 -15.91
C LEU A 42 -11.15 -9.91 -17.37
N PRO A 43 -11.36 -10.76 -18.40
CA PRO A 43 -11.09 -10.38 -19.78
C PRO A 43 -11.95 -9.21 -20.29
N HIS A 44 -13.15 -9.03 -19.74
CA HIS A 44 -14.01 -7.88 -20.06
C HIS A 44 -13.43 -6.60 -19.47
N PHE A 45 -13.05 -6.63 -18.18
CA PHE A 45 -12.49 -5.46 -17.49
C PHE A 45 -11.11 -5.06 -18.01
N ILE A 46 -10.29 -6.01 -18.49
CA ILE A 46 -9.06 -5.68 -19.21
C ILE A 46 -9.35 -4.85 -20.48
N LYS A 47 -10.40 -5.20 -21.23
CA LYS A 47 -10.79 -4.42 -22.43
C LYS A 47 -11.30 -3.04 -22.07
N ILE A 48 -12.06 -2.90 -20.98
CA ILE A 48 -12.51 -1.61 -20.46
C ILE A 48 -11.30 -0.76 -20.07
N ALA A 49 -10.39 -1.32 -19.27
CA ALA A 49 -9.18 -0.61 -18.84
C ALA A 49 -8.35 -0.14 -20.03
N LYS A 50 -8.10 -0.99 -21.02
CA LYS A 50 -7.38 -0.59 -22.24
C LYS A 50 -8.13 0.49 -23.05
N ARG A 51 -9.46 0.51 -23.01
CA ARG A 51 -10.26 1.50 -23.74
C ARG A 51 -10.22 2.88 -23.07
N TYR A 52 -10.29 2.93 -21.75
CA TYR A 52 -10.48 4.17 -21.00
C TYR A 52 -9.24 4.68 -20.28
N CYS A 53 -8.18 3.86 -20.16
CA CYS A 53 -6.92 4.32 -19.62
C CYS A 53 -6.37 5.52 -20.39
N HIS A 54 -5.61 6.35 -19.69
CA HIS A 54 -4.98 7.51 -20.27
C HIS A 54 -3.87 7.09 -21.21
N PHE A 55 -4.11 7.26 -22.51
CA PHE A 55 -3.11 7.00 -23.53
C PHE A 55 -3.37 7.87 -24.77
N PRO A 56 -2.34 8.52 -25.35
CA PRO A 56 -0.92 8.51 -24.98
C PRO A 56 -0.65 9.18 -23.62
N SER A 57 0.32 8.64 -22.89
CA SER A 57 0.70 9.10 -21.55
C SER A 57 1.82 10.16 -21.61
N GLU A 58 1.62 11.29 -20.93
CA GLU A 58 2.64 12.32 -20.73
C GLU A 58 3.80 11.85 -19.83
N HIS A 59 3.55 10.85 -18.98
CA HIS A 59 4.55 10.18 -18.14
C HIS A 59 5.26 9.02 -18.87
N GLY A 60 4.98 8.82 -20.16
CA GLY A 60 5.63 7.80 -20.97
C GLY A 60 5.23 6.37 -20.63
N LEU A 61 4.05 6.15 -20.02
CA LEU A 61 3.50 4.80 -19.85
C LEU A 61 3.18 4.19 -21.22
N THR A 62 3.44 2.89 -21.37
CA THR A 62 2.87 2.14 -22.49
C THR A 62 1.35 1.99 -22.30
N HIS A 63 0.65 1.62 -23.36
CA HIS A 63 -0.80 1.36 -23.27
C HIS A 63 -1.13 0.31 -22.21
N ASP A 64 -0.38 -0.80 -22.15
CA ASP A 64 -0.58 -1.85 -21.14
C ASP A 64 -0.24 -1.40 -19.72
N GLN A 65 0.76 -0.52 -19.55
CA GLN A 65 1.09 0.06 -18.24
C GLN A 65 -0.02 1.00 -17.75
N SER A 66 -0.54 1.86 -18.62
CA SER A 66 -1.66 2.75 -18.29
C SER A 66 -2.91 1.94 -17.94
N ALA A 67 -3.22 0.91 -18.73
CA ALA A 67 -4.31 0.00 -18.45
C ALA A 67 -4.13 -0.77 -17.12
N ALA A 68 -2.90 -1.13 -16.75
CA ALA A 68 -2.62 -1.80 -15.47
C ALA A 68 -2.90 -0.91 -14.26
N ILE A 69 -2.62 0.39 -14.36
CA ILE A 69 -2.99 1.36 -13.32
C ILE A 69 -4.50 1.53 -13.27
N TYR A 70 -5.13 1.74 -14.43
CA TYR A 70 -6.57 1.95 -14.51
C TYR A 70 -7.35 0.77 -13.92
N ILE A 71 -7.07 -0.48 -14.33
CA ILE A 71 -7.79 -1.67 -13.84
C ILE A 71 -7.62 -1.91 -12.33
N TYR A 72 -6.48 -1.49 -11.76
CA TYR A 72 -6.28 -1.57 -10.31
C TYR A 72 -7.29 -0.68 -9.56
N THR A 73 -7.63 0.47 -10.12
CA THR A 73 -8.52 1.44 -9.46
C THR A 73 -10.00 1.18 -9.69
N MET A 74 -10.34 0.38 -10.69
CA MET A 74 -11.73 0.08 -11.03
C MET A 74 -12.45 -0.70 -9.94
N GLU A 75 -13.77 -0.57 -9.86
CA GLU A 75 -14.62 -1.32 -8.92
C GLU A 75 -15.80 -2.01 -9.61
N TRP A 76 -15.84 -3.34 -9.58
CA TRP A 76 -16.89 -4.12 -10.27
C TRP A 76 -17.48 -5.30 -9.51
N GLY A 77 -17.18 -5.41 -8.20
CA GLY A 77 -17.75 -6.45 -7.34
C GLY A 77 -16.74 -7.01 -6.34
N GLU A 78 -17.07 -8.17 -5.78
CA GLU A 78 -16.27 -8.78 -4.71
C GLU A 78 -14.91 -9.31 -5.20
N THR A 79 -14.83 -9.73 -6.45
CA THR A 79 -13.60 -10.24 -7.07
C THR A 79 -12.83 -9.16 -7.84
N THR A 80 -13.11 -7.87 -7.60
CA THR A 80 -12.35 -6.76 -8.20
C THR A 80 -10.84 -6.93 -7.99
N LEU A 81 -10.04 -6.62 -9.01
CA LEU A 81 -8.61 -6.92 -9.06
C LEU A 81 -7.82 -6.48 -7.82
N TYR A 82 -7.98 -5.24 -7.35
CA TYR A 82 -7.22 -4.76 -6.20
C TYR A 82 -7.53 -5.54 -4.93
N ARG A 83 -8.79 -5.98 -4.73
CA ARG A 83 -9.22 -6.74 -3.55
C ARG A 83 -8.50 -8.08 -3.52
N VAL A 84 -8.59 -8.83 -4.63
CA VAL A 84 -7.97 -10.15 -4.75
C VAL A 84 -6.45 -10.07 -4.67
N LEU A 85 -5.84 -9.05 -5.28
CA LEU A 85 -4.41 -8.80 -5.18
C LEU A 85 -3.98 -8.52 -3.74
N ASN A 86 -4.65 -7.57 -3.08
CA ASN A 86 -4.27 -7.16 -1.74
C ASN A 86 -4.52 -8.26 -0.71
N ASP A 87 -5.56 -9.08 -0.87
CA ASP A 87 -5.77 -10.31 -0.08
C ASP A 87 -4.61 -11.28 -0.25
N ALA A 88 -4.16 -11.51 -1.49
CA ALA A 88 -3.02 -12.36 -1.77
C ALA A 88 -1.73 -11.81 -1.15
N LEU A 89 -1.51 -10.49 -1.20
CA LEU A 89 -0.34 -9.81 -0.63
C LEU A 89 -0.30 -9.87 0.91
N ARG A 90 -1.46 -9.92 1.58
CA ARG A 90 -1.56 -10.15 3.03
C ARG A 90 -1.34 -11.61 3.43
N SER A 91 -1.46 -12.55 2.49
CA SER A 91 -1.30 -13.97 2.77
C SER A 91 0.14 -14.33 3.15
N GLU A 92 0.27 -15.18 4.18
CA GLU A 92 1.55 -15.80 4.56
C GLU A 92 2.07 -16.76 3.49
N ASN A 93 1.18 -17.28 2.63
CA ASN A 93 1.56 -18.19 1.56
C ASN A 93 2.24 -17.45 0.39
N ARG A 94 3.50 -17.07 0.58
CA ARG A 94 4.31 -16.38 -0.43
C ARG A 94 4.50 -17.18 -1.72
N LYS A 95 4.34 -18.50 -1.70
CA LYS A 95 4.40 -19.32 -2.92
C LYS A 95 3.18 -19.08 -3.82
N ALA A 96 2.00 -18.84 -3.23
CA ALA A 96 0.79 -18.53 -3.98
C ALA A 96 0.87 -17.18 -4.71
N LEU A 97 1.72 -16.25 -4.24
CA LEU A 97 1.92 -14.96 -4.91
C LEU A 97 2.62 -15.05 -6.27
N LYS A 98 3.26 -16.18 -6.61
CA LYS A 98 4.01 -16.29 -7.88
C LYS A 98 3.15 -16.05 -9.12
N ILE A 99 1.86 -16.42 -9.07
CA ILE A 99 0.92 -16.19 -10.17
C ILE A 99 0.71 -14.69 -10.44
N TRP A 100 0.95 -13.84 -9.44
CA TRP A 100 0.82 -12.39 -9.53
C TRP A 100 2.08 -11.69 -10.06
N PHE A 101 3.22 -12.38 -10.13
CA PHE A 101 4.49 -11.74 -10.48
C PHE A 101 4.48 -11.02 -11.83
N PRO A 102 3.88 -11.58 -12.91
CA PRO A 102 3.78 -10.86 -14.18
C PRO A 102 3.00 -9.54 -14.06
N TYR A 103 1.87 -9.54 -13.34
CA TYR A 103 1.08 -8.33 -13.08
C TYR A 103 1.82 -7.34 -12.18
N LEU A 104 2.39 -7.80 -11.07
CA LEU A 104 3.18 -6.97 -10.16
C LEU A 104 4.35 -6.31 -10.89
N LYS A 105 5.02 -7.03 -11.78
CA LYS A 105 6.08 -6.44 -12.62
C LYS A 105 5.56 -5.33 -13.50
N LEU A 106 4.44 -5.54 -14.19
CA LEU A 106 3.85 -4.53 -15.06
C LEU A 106 3.39 -3.29 -14.26
N PHE A 107 2.67 -3.51 -13.16
CA PHE A 107 2.11 -2.48 -12.29
C PHE A 107 3.19 -1.66 -11.58
N ASP A 108 4.18 -2.31 -10.95
CA ASP A 108 5.27 -1.63 -10.23
C ASP A 108 6.14 -0.79 -11.17
N THR A 109 6.43 -1.33 -12.38
CA THR A 109 7.16 -0.59 -13.42
C THR A 109 6.34 0.59 -13.97
N ALA A 110 5.01 0.51 -14.01
CA ALA A 110 4.16 1.63 -14.36
C ALA A 110 4.20 2.71 -13.26
N LEU A 111 4.14 2.31 -11.98
CA LEU A 111 4.24 3.21 -10.84
C LEU A 111 5.57 3.98 -10.79
N ASP A 112 6.67 3.41 -11.26
CA ASP A 112 7.97 4.08 -11.35
C ASP A 112 7.95 5.34 -12.23
N LYS A 113 7.01 5.42 -13.17
CA LYS A 113 6.93 6.53 -14.14
C LYS A 113 6.16 7.74 -13.61
N PHE A 114 5.37 7.57 -12.55
CA PHE A 114 4.63 8.69 -11.97
C PHE A 114 5.53 9.59 -11.10
N PRO A 115 5.17 10.89 -11.00
CA PRO A 115 5.78 11.79 -10.04
C PRO A 115 5.72 11.20 -8.62
N THR A 116 6.86 11.26 -7.91
CA THR A 116 6.91 10.91 -6.51
C THR A 116 6.36 12.07 -5.67
N VAL A 117 5.46 11.74 -4.76
CA VAL A 117 4.83 12.63 -3.79
C VAL A 117 5.54 12.51 -2.45
N LYS A 118 5.87 13.66 -1.87
CA LYS A 118 6.46 13.79 -0.52
C LYS A 118 5.61 14.71 0.34
N GLU A 119 4.43 14.24 0.73
CA GLU A 119 3.44 15.04 1.45
C GLU A 119 2.64 14.18 2.44
N VAL A 120 1.71 14.79 3.16
CA VAL A 120 0.76 14.04 3.99
C VAL A 120 -0.38 13.52 3.11
N VAL A 121 -0.58 12.20 3.12
CA VAL A 121 -1.73 11.54 2.49
C VAL A 121 -2.61 10.87 3.53
N TRP A 122 -3.87 10.67 3.18
CA TRP A 122 -4.92 10.22 4.06
C TRP A 122 -5.46 8.86 3.62
N ARG A 123 -5.73 7.98 4.59
CA ARG A 123 -6.42 6.70 4.36
C ARG A 123 -7.45 6.50 5.45
N GLY A 124 -8.67 6.13 5.07
CA GLY A 124 -9.78 5.92 6.00
C GLY A 124 -10.23 4.47 6.00
N VAL A 125 -10.31 3.87 7.17
CA VAL A 125 -10.80 2.51 7.38
C VAL A 125 -12.06 2.54 8.25
N PRO A 126 -13.19 1.96 7.82
CA PRO A 126 -14.46 2.01 8.54
C PRO A 126 -14.54 1.00 9.71
N ILE A 127 -13.43 0.77 10.41
CA ILE A 127 -13.32 -0.03 11.64
C ILE A 127 -12.31 0.58 12.61
N ASP A 128 -12.49 0.31 13.90
CA ASP A 128 -11.64 0.81 14.97
C ASP A 128 -10.48 -0.14 15.24
N ILE A 129 -9.38 0.13 14.56
CA ILE A 129 -8.10 -0.58 14.65
C ILE A 129 -6.99 0.36 15.13
N GLY A 130 -7.27 1.66 15.24
CA GLY A 130 -6.28 2.67 15.63
C GLY A 130 -5.67 2.37 17.00
N LYS A 131 -6.45 1.80 17.93
CA LYS A 131 -5.98 1.37 19.25
C LYS A 131 -4.81 0.37 19.23
N ASP A 132 -4.64 -0.37 18.13
CA ASP A 132 -3.57 -1.37 18.00
C ASP A 132 -2.24 -0.73 17.53
N PHE A 133 -2.25 0.57 17.22
CA PHE A 133 -1.07 1.34 16.84
C PHE A 133 -0.52 2.09 18.06
N THR A 134 0.73 1.79 18.40
CA THR A 134 1.45 2.39 19.53
C THR A 134 2.61 3.24 19.05
N LYS A 135 2.93 4.31 19.78
CA LYS A 135 4.04 5.21 19.41
C LYS A 135 5.33 4.42 19.20
N ASP A 136 6.11 4.82 18.18
CA ASP A 136 7.40 4.26 17.76
C ASP A 136 7.31 2.83 17.21
N GLN A 137 6.13 2.21 17.16
CA GLN A 137 5.90 0.93 16.50
C GLN A 137 6.22 1.04 15.01
N ILE A 138 6.92 0.03 14.51
CA ILE A 138 7.17 -0.16 13.08
C ILE A 138 6.12 -1.12 12.54
N VAL A 139 5.49 -0.75 11.43
CA VAL A 139 4.46 -1.53 10.75
C VAL A 139 4.79 -1.65 9.28
N THR A 140 4.60 -2.83 8.69
CA THR A 140 4.76 -3.06 7.25
C THR A 140 3.38 -3.28 6.65
N TRP A 141 3.01 -2.52 5.63
CA TRP A 141 1.79 -2.76 4.87
C TRP A 141 2.10 -3.56 3.63
N TRP A 142 1.80 -4.87 3.66
CA TRP A 142 2.13 -5.77 2.56
C TRP A 142 1.28 -5.58 1.31
N SER A 143 0.05 -5.06 1.44
CA SER A 143 -0.82 -4.70 0.32
C SER A 143 -0.37 -3.44 -0.39
N VAL A 144 -0.86 -3.23 -1.62
CA VAL A 144 -0.84 -1.90 -2.25
C VAL A 144 -1.89 -1.03 -1.57
N ASN A 145 -1.55 0.22 -1.25
CA ASN A 145 -2.40 1.08 -0.43
C ASN A 145 -2.84 2.33 -1.19
N SER A 146 -4.12 2.42 -1.53
CA SER A 146 -4.76 3.63 -2.05
C SER A 146 -4.96 4.67 -0.94
N CYS A 147 -4.38 5.84 -1.10
CA CYS A 147 -4.56 6.99 -0.21
C CYS A 147 -5.09 8.17 -1.01
N SER A 148 -5.56 9.21 -0.34
CA SER A 148 -5.91 10.48 -0.99
C SER A 148 -5.04 11.59 -0.44
N SER A 149 -4.65 12.53 -1.30
CA SER A 149 -4.05 13.80 -0.81
C SER A 149 -5.10 14.75 -0.22
N SER A 150 -6.40 14.43 -0.31
CA SER A 150 -7.51 15.21 0.22
C SER A 150 -8.19 14.50 1.39
N VAL A 151 -8.16 15.14 2.57
CA VAL A 151 -8.89 14.62 3.74
C VAL A 151 -10.40 14.58 3.50
N ASN A 152 -10.95 15.53 2.75
CA ASN A 152 -12.39 15.63 2.45
C ASN A 152 -12.89 14.42 1.66
N VAL A 153 -12.06 13.88 0.77
CA VAL A 153 -12.34 12.65 0.03
C VAL A 153 -12.51 11.50 1.02
N ILE A 154 -11.55 11.35 1.94
CA ILE A 154 -11.60 10.29 2.96
C ILE A 154 -12.76 10.47 3.94
N GLU A 155 -13.06 11.70 4.37
CA GLU A 155 -14.23 11.99 5.21
C GLU A 155 -15.53 11.60 4.52
N SER A 156 -15.66 11.89 3.21
CA SER A 156 -16.82 11.48 2.41
C SER A 156 -16.95 9.95 2.35
N PHE A 157 -15.83 9.22 2.27
CA PHE A 157 -15.82 7.76 2.30
C PHE A 157 -16.21 7.16 3.65
N LEU A 158 -15.72 7.74 4.74
CA LEU A 158 -16.05 7.30 6.09
C LEU A 158 -17.48 7.71 6.49
N GLY A 159 -18.01 8.78 5.90
CA GLY A 159 -19.31 9.35 6.21
C GLY A 159 -19.45 9.69 7.70
N ASN A 160 -20.65 9.45 8.26
CA ASN A 160 -20.89 9.57 9.70
C ASN A 160 -20.47 8.32 10.50
N GLY A 161 -19.52 7.55 9.98
CA GLY A 161 -19.02 6.33 10.60
C GLY A 161 -18.55 6.59 12.03
N LYS A 162 -19.07 5.80 12.98
CA LYS A 162 -18.51 5.71 14.32
C LYS A 162 -17.46 4.61 14.34
N ASN A 163 -16.50 4.70 15.25
CA ASN A 163 -15.45 3.68 15.39
C ASN A 163 -14.66 3.47 14.09
N ALA A 164 -14.25 4.56 13.43
CA ALA A 164 -13.40 4.51 12.24
C ALA A 164 -11.94 4.83 12.59
N THR A 165 -11.01 4.41 11.74
CA THR A 165 -9.60 4.78 11.86
C THR A 165 -9.18 5.63 10.67
N LEU A 166 -8.69 6.83 10.94
CA LEU A 166 -8.10 7.72 9.95
C LEU A 166 -6.57 7.69 10.08
N PHE A 167 -5.88 7.41 9.00
CA PHE A 167 -4.43 7.48 8.93
C PHE A 167 -4.01 8.79 8.29
N SER A 168 -3.16 9.54 8.99
CA SER A 168 -2.38 10.66 8.46
C SER A 168 -0.96 10.15 8.20
N ILE A 169 -0.54 10.11 6.93
CA ILE A 169 0.67 9.42 6.51
C ILE A 169 1.63 10.42 5.87
N GLU A 170 2.74 10.73 6.51
CA GLU A 170 3.87 11.44 5.91
C GLU A 170 4.60 10.48 4.96
N THR A 171 4.27 10.52 3.67
CA THR A 171 4.89 9.67 2.64
C THR A 171 6.09 10.36 1.99
N ILE A 172 7.05 9.57 1.55
CA ILE A 172 8.23 10.01 0.79
C ILE A 172 8.33 9.35 -0.60
N ASN A 173 7.57 8.26 -0.84
CA ASN A 173 7.57 7.54 -2.12
C ASN A 173 6.16 7.37 -2.73
N GLY A 174 5.16 8.12 -2.26
CA GLY A 174 3.80 8.04 -2.80
C GLY A 174 3.75 8.34 -4.30
N LYS A 175 2.85 7.67 -5.03
CA LYS A 175 2.69 7.82 -6.47
C LYS A 175 1.33 8.41 -6.80
N ARG A 176 1.31 9.66 -7.28
CA ARG A 176 0.07 10.31 -7.71
C ARG A 176 -0.37 9.74 -9.03
N ILE A 177 -1.61 9.25 -9.08
CA ILE A 177 -2.16 8.60 -10.28
C ILE A 177 -3.39 9.33 -10.85
N SER A 178 -3.61 10.59 -10.46
CA SER A 178 -4.58 11.47 -11.10
C SER A 178 -4.41 11.45 -12.61
N GLY A 179 -5.50 11.32 -13.35
CA GLY A 179 -5.52 11.16 -14.80
C GLY A 179 -5.44 9.71 -15.26
N TYR A 180 -5.13 8.74 -14.39
CA TYR A 180 -4.89 7.32 -14.74
C TYR A 180 -5.83 6.36 -13.97
N THR A 181 -6.82 6.91 -13.26
CA THR A 181 -7.72 6.17 -12.37
C THR A 181 -9.15 6.19 -12.92
N GLU A 182 -9.98 5.22 -12.55
CA GLU A 182 -11.43 5.31 -12.79
C GLU A 182 -12.08 6.41 -11.94
N HIS A 183 -11.42 6.85 -10.87
CA HIS A 183 -11.97 7.78 -9.89
C HIS A 183 -11.18 9.11 -9.80
N GLU A 184 -11.29 9.93 -10.85
CA GLU A 184 -10.50 11.17 -11.02
C GLU A 184 -10.66 12.22 -9.90
N TYR A 185 -11.77 12.21 -9.17
CA TYR A 185 -12.07 13.22 -8.14
C TYR A 185 -11.52 12.89 -6.75
N GLU A 186 -10.74 11.81 -6.62
CA GLU A 186 -10.33 11.29 -5.33
C GLU A 186 -8.87 11.61 -4.97
N ASP A 187 -8.17 12.35 -5.84
CA ASP A 187 -6.78 12.76 -5.65
C ASP A 187 -5.86 11.62 -5.18
N GLU A 188 -6.02 10.46 -5.83
CA GLU A 188 -5.44 9.21 -5.37
C GLU A 188 -3.92 9.20 -5.44
N VAL A 189 -3.32 8.74 -4.34
CA VAL A 189 -1.89 8.48 -4.19
C VAL A 189 -1.71 7.02 -3.77
N ILE A 190 -0.97 6.25 -4.57
CA ILE A 190 -0.63 4.86 -4.26
C ILE A 190 0.65 4.80 -3.43
N LEU A 191 0.59 4.07 -2.32
CA LEU A 191 1.77 3.58 -1.60
C LEU A 191 2.00 2.12 -1.99
N ARG A 192 3.26 1.75 -2.22
CA ARG A 192 3.62 0.43 -2.75
C ARG A 192 3.35 -0.69 -1.73
N MET A 193 3.30 -1.91 -2.25
CA MET A 193 3.33 -3.11 -1.41
C MET A 193 4.63 -3.17 -0.60
N GLY A 194 4.51 -3.54 0.66
CA GLY A 194 5.65 -3.68 1.57
C GLY A 194 6.20 -2.36 2.12
N THR A 195 5.51 -1.23 1.95
CA THR A 195 5.93 0.04 2.56
C THR A 195 5.95 -0.08 4.08
N GLU A 196 7.05 0.34 4.69
CA GLU A 196 7.24 0.37 6.13
C GLU A 196 6.95 1.77 6.69
N PHE A 197 6.28 1.81 7.85
CA PHE A 197 5.93 3.04 8.53
C PHE A 197 6.33 2.96 10.01
N ARG A 198 6.64 4.12 10.59
CA ARG A 198 6.73 4.32 12.03
C ARG A 198 5.52 5.10 12.52
N VAL A 199 4.90 4.65 13.61
CA VAL A 199 3.87 5.42 14.31
C VAL A 199 4.53 6.60 15.03
N LYS A 200 4.23 7.82 14.58
CA LYS A 200 4.90 9.05 15.03
C LYS A 200 4.55 9.43 16.47
N ALA A 201 3.30 9.19 16.86
CA ALA A 201 2.74 9.61 18.14
C ALA A 201 1.64 8.66 18.59
N ASN A 202 1.26 8.76 19.87
CA ASN A 202 0.05 8.09 20.36
C ASN A 202 -1.17 8.55 19.55
N THR A 203 -2.14 7.65 19.40
CA THR A 203 -3.36 7.93 18.65
C THR A 203 -4.17 9.06 19.27
N LEU A 204 -4.81 9.84 18.40
CA LEU A 204 -5.80 10.83 18.82
C LEU A 204 -7.17 10.17 18.86
N ASN A 205 -7.78 10.13 20.05
CA ASN A 205 -9.07 9.49 20.28
C ASN A 205 -10.18 10.53 20.20
N HIS A 206 -11.19 10.26 19.36
CA HIS A 206 -12.40 11.08 19.30
C HIS A 206 -13.51 10.50 20.20
N PRO A 207 -14.38 11.35 20.79
CA PRO A 207 -15.50 10.89 21.62
C PRO A 207 -16.48 9.95 20.92
N ASN A 208 -16.50 9.95 19.58
CA ASN A 208 -17.33 9.06 18.77
C ASN A 208 -16.71 7.66 18.56
N GLY A 209 -15.60 7.34 19.24
CA GLY A 209 -14.87 6.09 19.14
C GLY A 209 -13.91 5.99 17.95
N SER A 210 -13.77 7.05 17.15
CA SER A 210 -12.83 7.06 16.03
C SER A 210 -11.42 7.45 16.47
N HIS A 211 -10.42 6.99 15.73
CA HIS A 211 -9.01 7.21 16.03
C HIS A 211 -8.29 7.84 14.84
N VAL A 212 -7.36 8.76 15.13
CA VAL A 212 -6.38 9.24 14.14
C VAL A 212 -5.01 8.65 14.47
N VAL A 213 -4.43 7.95 13.51
CA VAL A 213 -3.08 7.36 13.59
C VAL A 213 -2.15 8.17 12.70
N HIS A 214 -1.04 8.65 13.26
CA HIS A 214 -0.01 9.37 12.50
C HIS A 214 1.13 8.41 12.14
N LEU A 215 1.33 8.17 10.85
CA LEU A 215 2.41 7.36 10.31
C LEU A 215 3.44 8.22 9.56
N ILE A 216 4.71 7.83 9.66
CA ILE A 216 5.79 8.35 8.81
C ILE A 216 6.36 7.18 8.03
N GLU A 217 6.41 7.29 6.71
CA GLU A 217 7.08 6.31 5.86
C GLU A 217 8.58 6.25 6.16
N ILE A 218 9.12 5.04 6.32
CA ILE A 218 10.53 4.81 6.57
C ILE A 218 11.26 4.78 5.22
N ASP A 219 12.33 5.58 5.11
CA ASP A 219 13.24 5.53 3.96
C ASP A 219 14.22 4.37 4.13
N ASP A 220 14.13 3.35 3.27
CA ASP A 220 15.06 2.23 3.23
C ASP A 220 16.53 2.67 3.08
N ASN A 221 16.79 3.84 2.47
CA ASN A 221 18.14 4.38 2.32
C ASN A 221 18.69 5.05 3.60
N ASN A 222 17.80 5.41 4.53
CA ASN A 222 18.14 5.98 5.83
C ASN A 222 17.81 5.03 6.98
N ALA A 223 17.48 3.77 6.70
CA ALA A 223 17.47 2.72 7.70
C ALA A 223 18.89 2.59 8.25
N GLN A 224 19.21 3.33 9.32
CA GLN A 224 20.38 3.03 10.11
C GLN A 224 20.33 1.54 10.41
N PRO A 225 21.38 0.77 10.07
CA PRO A 225 21.36 -0.65 10.35
C PRO A 225 21.09 -0.81 11.84
N LEU A 226 20.15 -1.70 12.17
CA LEU A 226 19.81 -2.17 13.52
C LEU A 226 21.03 -2.63 14.35
N SER A 227 22.24 -2.57 13.81
CA SER A 227 23.51 -2.79 14.49
C SER A 227 23.86 -1.71 15.52
N SER A 228 23.37 -0.48 15.39
CA SER A 228 23.66 0.59 16.37
C SER A 228 22.94 0.35 17.71
N ALA A 229 21.68 -0.09 17.70
CA ALA A 229 20.92 -0.40 18.91
C ALA A 229 21.42 -1.67 19.63
N LEU A 230 21.93 -2.66 18.90
CA LEU A 230 22.51 -3.87 19.49
C LEU A 230 23.87 -3.62 20.14
N ASN A 231 24.67 -2.69 19.59
CA ASN A 231 25.96 -2.33 20.17
C ASN A 231 25.82 -1.54 21.49
N GLU A 232 24.82 -0.67 21.62
CA GLU A 232 24.58 0.08 22.86
C GLU A 232 24.12 -0.84 24.01
N MET A 233 23.26 -1.83 23.73
CA MET A 233 22.87 -2.83 24.74
C MET A 233 24.04 -3.73 25.18
N HIS A 234 24.95 -4.08 24.26
CA HIS A 234 26.09 -4.94 24.58
C HIS A 234 27.18 -4.19 25.39
N LEU A 235 27.35 -2.89 25.14
CA LEU A 235 28.25 -2.03 25.91
C LEU A 235 27.74 -1.77 27.33
N SER A 236 26.43 -1.59 27.53
CA SER A 236 25.87 -1.39 28.88
C SER A 236 25.93 -2.66 29.74
N ALA A 237 25.80 -3.84 29.14
CA ALA A 237 25.88 -5.12 29.86
C ALA A 237 27.31 -5.50 30.26
N ALA A 238 28.32 -5.08 29.48
CA ALA A 238 29.73 -5.33 29.79
C ALA A 238 30.29 -4.44 30.92
N SER A 239 29.69 -3.27 31.16
CA SER A 239 30.13 -2.34 32.21
C SER A 239 29.65 -2.70 33.64
N SER A 240 28.74 -3.67 33.80
CA SER A 240 28.12 -3.99 35.10
C SER A 240 28.74 -5.18 35.86
N THR A 241 29.82 -5.80 35.37
CA THR A 241 30.44 -6.96 36.02
C THR A 241 31.89 -6.74 36.39
N THR A 242 32.17 -5.82 37.31
CA THR A 242 33.37 -5.88 38.18
C THR A 242 33.20 -4.93 39.34
N SER A 243 32.80 -5.46 40.50
CA SER A 243 33.30 -5.05 41.83
C SER A 243 32.38 -5.58 42.93
N ILE A 244 32.72 -6.71 43.56
CA ILE A 244 32.45 -6.95 44.98
C ILE A 244 33.67 -7.71 45.55
N PRO A 245 34.16 -7.38 46.77
CA PRO A 245 35.45 -7.80 47.31
C PRO A 245 35.53 -9.28 47.72
#